data_AF-A0A7G9FSQ0-F1
#
_entry.id   AF-A0A7G9FSQ0-F1
#
_cell.length_a   1.000
_cell.length_b   1.000
_cell.length_c   1.000
_cell.angle_alpha   90.00
_cell.angle_beta   90.00
_cell.angle_gamma   90.00
#
_symmetry.space_group_name_H-M   'P 1'
#
loop_
_entity.id
_entity.type
_entity.pdbx_description
1 polymer ?
#
loop_
_entity_poly.entity_id
_entity_poly.type
_entity_poly.pdbx_seq_one_letter_code
_entity_poly.pdbx_strand_id
1 'polypeptide(L)' 'MEKRINKHVFAWVFCFLLGELGVDRFVRGQVGLGILKLLTAGGCGVWSLIDWIIALTKAYGAAYANSEEVVFVDGKYTA' A
#
# COMPACT_ATOMS: atom_id res chain seq x y z
N MET A 1 -12.27 -8.54 4.92
CA MET A 1 -12.74 -7.36 4.17
C MET A 1 -12.02 -7.30 2.84
N GLU A 2 -12.77 -7.39 1.74
CA GLU A 2 -12.24 -7.31 0.38
C GLU A 2 -12.26 -5.85 -0.10
N LYS A 3 -11.16 -5.36 -0.67
CA LYS A 3 -11.07 -4.03 -1.29
C LYS A 3 -10.38 -4.12 -2.63
N ARG A 4 -11.00 -3.55 -3.66
CA ARG A 4 -10.43 -3.37 -5.01
C ARG A 4 -10.07 -1.90 -5.20
N ILE A 5 -8.86 -1.64 -5.67
CA ILE A 5 -8.34 -0.29 -5.86
C ILE A 5 -7.52 -0.26 -7.15
N ASN A 6 -7.66 0.80 -7.93
CA ASN A 6 -6.81 1.01 -9.10
C ASN A 6 -5.32 1.00 -8.70
N LYS A 7 -4.52 0.21 -9.40
CA LYS A 7 -3.10 -0.02 -9.08
C LYS A 7 -2.25 1.24 -9.13
N HIS A 8 -2.57 2.16 -10.04
CA HIS A 8 -1.85 3.42 -10.20
C HIS A 8 -2.15 4.35 -9.03
N VAL A 9 -3.41 4.46 -8.64
CA VAL A 9 -3.81 5.26 -7.47
C VAL A 9 -3.17 4.70 -6.19
N PHE A 10 -3.22 3.37 -6.01
CA PHE A 10 -2.62 2.75 -4.84
C PHE A 10 -1.10 2.98 -4.78
N ALA A 11 -0.37 2.69 -5.86
CA ALA A 11 1.09 2.79 -5.86
C ALA A 11 1.59 4.24 -5.78
N TRP A 12 1.00 5.16 -6.55
CA TRP A 12 1.52 6.52 -6.69
C TRP A 12 0.91 7.52 -5.71
N VAL A 13 -0.37 7.39 -5.38
CA VAL A 13 -1.04 8.33 -4.48
C VAL A 13 -0.93 7.83 -3.05
N PHE A 14 -1.38 6.61 -2.77
CA PHE A 14 -1.46 6.13 -1.39
C PHE A 14 -0.11 5.69 -0.81
N CYS A 15 0.75 5.03 -1.60
CA CYS A 15 2.08 4.61 -1.13
C CYS A 15 3.16 5.68 -1.31
N PHE A 16 3.27 6.32 -2.48
CA PHE A 16 4.35 7.29 -2.72
C PHE A 16 4.06 8.66 -2.09
N LEU A 17 2.93 9.29 -2.43
CA LEU A 17 2.62 10.64 -1.93
C LEU A 17 2.16 10.64 -0.45
N LEU A 18 1.32 9.68 -0.08
CA LEU A 18 0.67 9.63 1.25
C LEU A 18 1.21 8.51 2.16
N GLY A 19 2.29 7.83 1.76
CA GLY A 19 2.84 6.69 2.50
C GLY A 19 3.43 7.05 3.85
N GLU A 20 4.02 8.26 3.98
CA GLU A 20 4.52 8.75 5.27
C GLU A 20 3.41 8.98 6.29
N LEU A 21 2.21 9.34 5.81
CA LEU A 21 1.00 9.45 6.63
C LEU A 21 0.36 8.08 6.93
N GLY A 22 0.92 6.98 6.42
CA GLY A 22 0.41 5.63 6.63
C GLY A 22 -0.89 5.30 5.89
N VAL A 23 -1.28 6.11 4.90
CA VAL A 23 -2.53 5.95 4.14
C VAL A 23 -2.57 4.59 3.44
N ASP A 24 -1.44 4.11 2.93
CA ASP A 24 -1.31 2.77 2.33
C ASP A 24 -1.75 1.62 3.27
N ARG A 25 -1.53 1.76 4.58
CA ARG A 25 -1.91 0.77 5.60
C ARG A 25 -3.37 0.91 5.99
N PHE A 26 -3.87 2.14 6.14
CA PHE A 26 -5.28 2.41 6.44
C PHE A 26 -6.20 1.92 5.33
N VAL A 27 -5.81 2.15 4.07
CA VAL A 27 -6.54 1.69 2.89
C VAL A 27 -6.68 0.16 2.90
N ARG A 28 -5.62 -0.57 3.28
CA ARG A 28 -5.62 -2.04 3.43
C ARG A 28 -6.37 -2.55 4.67
N GLY A 29 -6.85 -1.66 5.56
CA GLY A 29 -7.51 -2.05 6.82
C GLY A 29 -6.53 -2.39 7.95
N GLN A 30 -5.23 -2.13 7.77
CA GLN A 30 -4.19 -2.35 8.78
C GLN A 30 -4.05 -1.11 9.69
N VAL A 31 -5.14 -0.76 10.39
CA VAL A 31 -5.25 0.50 11.14
C VAL A 31 -4.18 0.62 12.23
N GLY A 32 -3.94 -0.45 13.00
CA GLY A 32 -2.91 -0.45 14.05
C GLY A 32 -1.50 -0.16 13.51
N LEU A 33 -1.14 -0.72 12.35
CA LEU A 33 0.14 -0.43 11.69
C LEU A 33 0.20 1.00 11.13
N GLY A 34 -0.91 1.51 10.60
CA GLY A 34 -0.99 2.91 10.16
C GLY A 34 -0.77 3.90 11.31
N ILE A 35 -1.38 3.65 12.47
CA ILE A 35 -1.17 4.46 13.68
C ILE A 35 0.29 4.37 14.15
N LEU A 36 0.86 3.16 14.20
CA LEU A 36 2.27 2.97 14.57
C LEU A 36 3.21 3.73 13.63
N LYS A 37 2.91 3.71 12.32
CA LYS A 37 3.66 4.45 11.30
C LYS A 37 3.58 5.96 11.54
N LEU A 38 2.41 6.50 11.89
CA LEU A 38 2.27 7.91 12.28
C LEU A 38 3.05 8.26 13.56
N LEU A 39 2.97 7.42 14.59
CA LEU A 39 3.68 7.63 15.87
C LEU A 39 5.20 7.60 15.70
N THR A 40 5.69 6.83 14.72
CA THR A 40 7.11 6.73 14.36
C THR A 40 7.52 7.73 13.27
N ALA A 41 6.63 8.64 12.87
CA ALA A 41 6.82 9.56 11.73
C ALA A 41 7.30 8.83 10.45
N GLY A 42 6.77 7.64 10.20
CA GLY A 42 7.11 6.81 9.04
C GLY A 42 8.52 6.23 9.08
N GLY A 43 9.22 6.29 10.22
CA GLY A 43 10.62 5.86 10.34
C GLY A 43 11.56 6.65 9.44
N CYS A 44 11.43 7.99 9.42
CA CYS A 44 12.16 8.89 8.50
C CYS A 44 11.98 8.56 7.01
N GLY A 45 10.77 8.14 6.61
CA GLY A 45 10.44 7.82 5.21
C GLY A 45 10.94 6.45 4.73
N VAL A 46 11.79 5.75 5.50
CA VAL A 46 12.28 4.40 5.14
C VAL A 46 11.14 3.40 5.09
N TRP A 47 10.21 3.48 6.05
CA TRP A 47 9.06 2.57 6.08
C TRP A 47 8.15 2.81 4.87
N SER A 48 7.90 4.09 4.55
CA SER A 48 7.13 4.52 3.38
C SER A 48 7.77 4.02 2.08
N LEU A 49 9.10 4.12 1.96
CA LEU A 49 9.86 3.65 0.81
C LEU A 49 9.73 2.13 0.63
N ILE A 50 9.87 1.35 1.70
CA ILE A 50 9.71 -0.12 1.65
C ILE A 50 8.29 -0.49 1.20
N ASP A 51 7.27 0.15 1.78
CA ASP A 51 5.87 -0.10 1.39
C ASP A 51 5.63 0.24 -0.08
N TRP A 52 6.23 1.32 -0.58
CA TRP A 52 6.12 1.72 -1.97
C TRP A 52 6.80 0.72 -2.92
N ILE A 53 8.02 0.24 -2.62
CA ILE A 53 8.70 -0.78 -3.42
C ILE A 53 7.88 -2.07 -3.48
N ILE A 54 7.31 -2.50 -2.34
CA ILE A 54 6.43 -3.68 -2.30
C ILE A 54 5.20 -3.45 -3.18
N ALA A 55 4.57 -2.28 -3.09
CA ALA A 55 3.40 -1.94 -3.90
C ALA A 55 3.74 -1.95 -5.40
N LEU A 56 4.89 -1.40 -5.82
CA LEU A 56 5.35 -1.44 -7.20
C LEU A 56 5.57 -2.89 -7.69
N THR A 57 6.26 -3.70 -6.88
CA THR A 57 6.56 -5.09 -7.21
C THR A 57 5.30 -5.93 -7.36
N LYS A 58 4.27 -5.66 -6.54
CA LYS A 58 2.98 -6.34 -6.64
C LYS A 58 2.16 -5.79 -7.82
N ALA A 59 1.92 -4.49 -7.88
CA ALA A 59 1.08 -3.85 -8.90
C ALA A 59 1.57 -4.03 -10.35
N TYR A 60 2.89 -4.04 -10.55
CA TYR A 60 3.49 -4.13 -11.88
C TYR A 60 4.25 -5.45 -12.11
N GLY A 61 4.29 -6.34 -11.11
CA GLY A 61 4.88 -7.66 -11.26
C GLY A 61 4.02 -8.58 -12.14
N ALA A 62 4.62 -9.65 -12.65
CA ALA A 62 3.99 -10.58 -13.58
C ALA A 62 2.62 -11.12 -13.10
N ALA A 63 2.41 -11.24 -11.78
CA ALA A 63 1.16 -11.71 -11.20
C ALA A 63 -0.02 -10.72 -11.36
N TYR A 64 0.24 -9.42 -11.51
CA TYR A 64 -0.79 -8.36 -11.61
C TYR A 64 -0.64 -7.50 -12.86
N ALA A 65 0.24 -7.90 -13.80
CA ALA A 65 0.53 -7.11 -14.99
C ALA A 65 -0.75 -6.86 -15.83
N ASN A 66 -1.62 -7.86 -15.90
CA ASN A 66 -2.86 -7.83 -16.68
C ASN A 66 -4.07 -7.25 -15.94
N SER A 67 -3.97 -6.94 -14.64
CA SER A 67 -5.07 -6.37 -13.86
C SER A 67 -4.85 -4.87 -13.65
N GLU A 68 -5.88 -4.06 -13.86
CA GLU A 68 -5.84 -2.63 -13.52
C GLU A 68 -6.05 -2.38 -12.02
N GLU A 69 -6.52 -3.40 -11.31
CA GLU A 69 -6.90 -3.33 -9.90
C GLU A 69 -5.97 -4.19 -9.05
N VAL A 70 -5.63 -3.68 -7.87
CA VAL A 70 -5.03 -4.45 -6.79
C VAL A 70 -6.15 -4.82 -5.82
N VAL A 71 -6.25 -6.12 -5.55
CA VAL A 71 -7.23 -6.66 -4.62
C VAL A 71 -6.56 -6.95 -3.29
N PHE A 72 -7.24 -6.55 -2.21
CA PHE A 72 -6.81 -6.82 -0.84
C PHE A 72 -7.86 -7.64 -0.13
N VAL A 73 -7.45 -8.78 0.43
CA VAL A 73 -8.27 -9.61 1.31
C VAL A 73 -7.63 -9.61 2.69
N ASP A 74 -8.33 -9.07 3.66
CA ASP A 74 -7.85 -8.91 5.05
C ASP A 74 -6.49 -8.21 5.15
N GLY A 75 -6.31 -7.22 4.26
CA GLY A 75 -5.10 -6.38 4.18
C GLY A 75 -3.90 -7.03 3.49
N LYS A 76 -4.04 -8.23 2.92
CA LYS A 76 -3.01 -8.91 2.13
C LYS A 76 -3.27 -8.74 0.63
N TYR A 77 -2.22 -8.63 -0.17
CA TYR A 77 -2.31 -8.61 -1.62
C TYR A 77 -2.84 -9.95 -2.15
N THR A 78 -3.84 -9.93 -3.03
CA THR A 78 -4.30 -11.10 -3.78
C THR A 78 -4.37 -10.78 -5.27
N ALA A 79 -3.85 -11.70 -6.08
CA ALA A 79 -3.87 -11.62 -7.55
C ALA A 79 -5.22 -12.07 -8.07
#